data_AF-A0A397TQU2-F1
#
_entry.id   AF-A0A397TQU2-F1
#
_cell.length_a   1.000
_cell.length_b   1.000
_cell.length_c   1.000
_cell.angle_alpha   90.00
_cell.angle_beta   90.00
_cell.angle_gamma   90.00
#
_symmetry.space_group_name_H-M   'P 1'
#
loop_
_entity.id
_entity.type
_entity.pdbx_description
1 polymer ?
#
loop_
_entity_poly.entity_id
_entity_poly.type
_entity_poly.pdbx_seq_one_letter_code
_entity_poly.pdbx_strand_id
1 'polypeptide(L)'
;LLIFLPTGFTQSTIQYSYFAYQEASVQANLTGSQPHILHIDHYNDNSGTAVVRIGRTNYYDYGSRNYCYEQRLLLRVIQADGSVIEINYENATEIQDINYCAVTTLAKNPLNIYPLFDQYILVTYTHATNTSDTSTYEDRGMVFHWNGAIISKLEFGPSYLSPSTNWYPAEFIVNNITPKKGFLRLSVANGNKTDYFKWSQYRYNDSGTFSFLQSDTVRSLQDPTSFQITAIATLDGGYALIYANTIIRTLTSDNKLAAQFSENAGIYAIMLGYNQSNTPQSFILYQLTTPNITFTGLYCSVDFVFIGHSC
;
A
#
# COMPACT_ATOMS: atom_id res chain seq x y z
N LEU A 1 -18.52 -11.80 -9.98
CA LEU A 1 -17.77 -11.73 -11.24
C LEU A 1 -17.58 -10.25 -11.56
N LEU A 2 -16.45 -9.65 -11.16
CA LEU A 2 -16.11 -8.26 -11.55
C LEU A 2 -15.22 -8.34 -12.79
N ILE A 3 -15.63 -7.65 -13.85
CA ILE A 3 -14.87 -7.53 -15.10
C ILE A 3 -14.33 -6.11 -15.14
N PHE A 4 -13.00 -5.96 -15.17
CA PHE A 4 -12.36 -4.68 -15.49
C PHE A 4 -12.11 -4.63 -17.00
N LEU A 5 -12.70 -3.65 -17.67
CA LEU A 5 -12.44 -3.36 -19.08
C LEU A 5 -11.54 -2.11 -19.15
N PRO A 6 -10.32 -2.20 -19.68
CA PRO A 6 -9.59 -1.01 -20.09
C PRO A 6 -10.30 -0.40 -21.31
N THR A 7 -10.74 0.85 -21.18
CA THR A 7 -11.35 1.62 -22.27
C THR A 7 -10.30 1.89 -23.34
N GLY A 8 -10.39 1.19 -24.47
CA GLY A 8 -9.54 1.47 -25.64
C GLY A 8 -9.40 0.33 -26.64
N PHE A 9 -9.70 -0.92 -26.26
CA PHE A 9 -9.60 -2.06 -27.18
C PHE A 9 -10.99 -2.55 -27.58
N THR A 10 -11.25 -2.60 -28.88
CA THR A 10 -12.44 -3.26 -29.43
C THR A 10 -12.50 -4.70 -28.93
N GLN A 11 -13.68 -5.12 -28.49
CA GLN A 11 -13.98 -6.40 -27.83
C GLN A 11 -13.54 -7.67 -28.61
N SER A 12 -13.11 -7.53 -29.86
CA SER A 12 -12.74 -8.61 -30.78
C SER A 12 -11.26 -9.04 -30.75
N THR A 13 -10.39 -8.40 -29.96
CA THR A 13 -8.93 -8.69 -29.97
C THR A 13 -8.33 -9.16 -28.64
N ILE A 14 -9.11 -9.23 -27.56
CA ILE A 14 -8.60 -9.76 -26.28
C ILE A 14 -8.83 -11.28 -26.28
N GLN A 15 -7.78 -12.05 -26.58
CA GLN A 15 -7.80 -13.49 -26.33
C GLN A 15 -7.61 -13.74 -24.84
N TYR A 16 -8.65 -14.23 -24.18
CA TYR A 16 -8.55 -14.71 -22.81
C TYR A 16 -7.99 -16.14 -22.82
N SER A 17 -6.85 -16.33 -22.19
CA SER A 17 -6.41 -17.66 -21.77
C SER A 17 -6.97 -17.96 -20.39
N TYR A 18 -7.50 -19.17 -20.21
CA TYR A 18 -7.93 -19.66 -18.91
C TYR A 18 -6.85 -20.59 -18.38
N PHE A 19 -6.46 -20.36 -17.13
CA PHE A 19 -5.52 -21.19 -16.40
C PHE A 19 -6.22 -21.73 -15.15
N ALA A 20 -5.97 -23.01 -14.83
CA ALA A 20 -6.49 -23.66 -13.63
C ALA A 20 -5.32 -24.23 -12.83
N TYR A 21 -5.33 -23.96 -11.52
CA TYR A 21 -4.32 -24.43 -10.58
C TYR A 21 -5.00 -25.03 -9.36
N GLN A 22 -4.51 -26.20 -8.93
CA GLN A 22 -5.05 -26.91 -7.79
C GLN A 22 -4.13 -26.73 -6.58
N GLU A 23 -4.70 -26.24 -5.49
CA GLU A 23 -4.01 -26.04 -4.23
C GLU A 23 -4.54 -27.02 -3.18
N ALA A 24 -3.66 -27.73 -2.49
CA ALA A 24 -4.01 -28.56 -1.33
C ALA A 24 -3.66 -27.84 -0.03
N SER A 25 -4.47 -28.01 1.03
CA SER A 25 -4.01 -27.61 2.37
C SER A 25 -3.28 -28.78 3.02
N VAL A 26 -2.24 -28.47 3.78
CA VAL A 26 -1.57 -29.45 4.65
C VAL A 26 -2.20 -29.47 6.05
N GLN A 27 -3.09 -28.53 6.37
CA GLN A 27 -3.81 -28.49 7.65
C GLN A 27 -5.08 -29.34 7.57
N ALA A 28 -5.17 -30.35 8.44
CA ALA A 28 -6.24 -31.35 8.39
C ALA A 28 -7.66 -30.76 8.49
N ASN A 29 -7.84 -29.69 9.27
CA ASN A 29 -9.12 -28.99 9.43
C ASN A 29 -9.51 -28.13 8.22
N LEU A 30 -8.57 -27.85 7.31
CA LEU A 30 -8.79 -27.08 6.08
C LEU A 30 -8.68 -27.95 4.82
N THR A 31 -8.51 -29.25 4.98
CA THR A 31 -8.53 -30.20 3.86
C THR A 31 -9.89 -30.16 3.16
N GLY A 32 -9.88 -29.86 1.86
CA GLY A 32 -11.10 -29.75 1.05
C GLY A 32 -11.76 -28.36 1.06
N SER A 33 -11.28 -27.41 1.86
CA SER A 33 -11.76 -26.02 1.77
C SER A 33 -11.12 -25.28 0.59
N GLN A 34 -11.94 -24.47 -0.08
CA GLN A 34 -11.52 -23.72 -1.27
C GLN A 34 -10.58 -22.57 -0.86
N PRO A 35 -9.39 -22.43 -1.48
CA PRO A 35 -8.55 -21.26 -1.26
C PRO A 35 -9.18 -20.02 -1.92
N HIS A 36 -8.98 -18.87 -1.30
CA HIS A 36 -9.35 -17.57 -1.82
C HIS A 36 -8.11 -16.80 -2.27
N ILE A 37 -8.26 -16.02 -3.35
CA ILE A 37 -7.29 -14.98 -3.69
C ILE A 37 -7.51 -13.82 -2.72
N LEU A 38 -6.51 -13.56 -1.88
CA LEU A 38 -6.56 -12.49 -0.88
C LEU A 38 -5.95 -11.19 -1.39
N HIS A 39 -4.99 -11.28 -2.33
CA HIS A 39 -4.35 -10.16 -2.98
C HIS A 39 -3.76 -10.66 -4.32
N ILE A 40 -3.90 -9.88 -5.39
CA ILE A 40 -3.20 -10.06 -6.66
C ILE A 40 -2.54 -8.74 -7.08
N ASP A 41 -1.30 -8.82 -7.56
CA ASP A 41 -0.60 -7.68 -8.15
C ASP A 41 0.35 -8.15 -9.28
N HIS A 42 0.78 -7.22 -10.14
CA HIS A 42 1.53 -7.52 -11.36
C HIS A 42 2.93 -6.92 -11.37
N TYR A 43 3.86 -7.64 -11.99
CA TYR A 43 5.19 -7.09 -12.27
C TYR A 43 5.12 -6.07 -13.41
N ASN A 44 5.83 -4.96 -13.24
CA ASN A 44 5.99 -3.93 -14.28
C ASN A 44 7.14 -4.28 -15.25
N ASP A 45 7.22 -5.54 -15.69
CA ASP A 45 8.30 -6.08 -16.53
C ASP A 45 7.82 -6.50 -17.93
N ASN A 46 6.57 -6.19 -18.30
CA ASN A 46 5.89 -6.58 -19.54
C ASN A 46 5.80 -8.10 -19.77
N SER A 47 6.18 -8.94 -18.81
CA SER A 47 6.16 -10.40 -18.95
C SER A 47 4.76 -11.00 -18.75
N GLY A 48 3.81 -10.19 -18.24
CA GLY A 48 2.50 -10.69 -17.82
C GLY A 48 2.53 -11.48 -16.52
N THR A 49 3.63 -11.43 -15.77
CA THR A 49 3.77 -12.14 -14.49
C THR A 49 2.96 -11.47 -13.39
N ALA A 50 2.21 -12.27 -12.64
CA ALA A 50 1.45 -11.86 -11.47
C ALA A 50 1.96 -12.56 -10.23
N VAL A 51 1.85 -11.91 -9.07
CA VAL A 51 1.93 -12.58 -7.77
C VAL A 51 0.56 -12.58 -7.14
N VAL A 52 0.19 -13.72 -6.59
CA VAL A 52 -1.08 -13.91 -5.91
C VAL A 52 -0.81 -14.42 -4.50
N ARG A 53 -1.35 -13.72 -3.49
CA ARG A 53 -1.47 -14.28 -2.15
C ARG A 53 -2.79 -15.04 -2.07
N ILE A 54 -2.71 -16.28 -1.65
CA ILE A 54 -3.88 -17.12 -1.40
C ILE A 54 -3.99 -17.48 0.08
N GLY A 55 -5.20 -17.84 0.50
CA GLY A 55 -5.44 -18.37 1.84
C GLY A 55 -6.84 -18.95 1.98
N ARG A 56 -7.01 -19.85 2.94
CA ARG A 56 -8.31 -20.45 3.26
C ARG A 56 -8.88 -19.78 4.48
N THR A 57 -10.19 -19.56 4.52
CA THR A 57 -10.84 -19.12 5.76
C THR A 57 -10.65 -20.19 6.81
N ASN A 58 -10.04 -19.81 7.93
CA ASN A 58 -9.85 -20.68 9.08
C ASN A 58 -11.08 -20.57 10.00
N TYR A 59 -11.43 -19.36 10.40
CA TYR A 59 -12.63 -19.09 11.19
C TYR A 59 -13.11 -17.64 11.00
N TYR A 60 -14.34 -17.39 11.42
CA TYR A 60 -14.90 -16.05 11.55
C TYR A 60 -14.99 -15.70 13.04
N ASP A 61 -14.31 -14.64 13.44
CA ASP A 61 -14.42 -14.10 14.79
C ASP A 61 -15.70 -13.27 14.90
N TYR A 62 -16.70 -13.79 15.61
CA TYR A 62 -17.97 -13.09 15.83
C TYR A 62 -17.84 -11.86 16.73
N GLY A 63 -16.86 -11.82 17.63
CA GLY A 63 -16.63 -10.69 18.54
C GLY A 63 -16.09 -9.48 17.80
N SER A 64 -15.09 -9.70 16.95
CA SER A 64 -14.49 -8.64 16.12
C SER A 64 -15.10 -8.52 14.72
N ARG A 65 -16.04 -9.41 14.37
CA ARG A 65 -16.68 -9.56 13.05
C ARG A 65 -15.68 -9.83 11.91
N ASN A 66 -14.51 -10.37 12.22
CA ASN A 66 -13.36 -10.52 11.31
C ASN A 66 -13.26 -11.90 10.68
N TYR A 67 -12.85 -11.96 9.42
CA TYR A 67 -12.37 -13.21 8.80
C TYR A 67 -10.90 -13.41 9.14
N CYS A 68 -10.58 -14.59 9.66
CA CYS A 68 -9.22 -15.05 9.87
C CYS A 68 -8.92 -16.22 8.92
N TYR A 69 -7.74 -16.16 8.32
CA TYR A 69 -7.28 -17.10 7.31
C TYR A 69 -6.25 -18.09 7.89
N GLU A 70 -5.94 -19.12 7.11
CA GLU A 70 -4.82 -20.04 7.33
C GLU A 70 -3.54 -19.24 7.65
N GLN A 71 -2.88 -19.57 8.75
CA GLN A 71 -1.71 -18.85 9.29
C GLN A 71 -0.41 -19.21 8.55
N ARG A 72 -0.46 -19.15 7.23
CA ARG A 72 0.64 -19.49 6.32
C ARG A 72 0.67 -18.46 5.22
N LEU A 73 1.86 -17.94 4.92
CA LEU A 73 2.04 -17.06 3.78
C LEU A 73 2.23 -17.93 2.54
N LEU A 74 1.20 -17.98 1.70
CA LEU A 74 1.18 -18.74 0.45
C LEU A 74 1.15 -17.77 -0.73
N LEU A 75 2.25 -17.70 -1.48
CA LEU A 75 2.37 -16.89 -2.69
C LEU A 75 2.47 -17.78 -3.92
N ARG A 76 1.77 -17.40 -4.98
CA ARG A 76 1.85 -18.04 -6.30
C ARG A 76 2.30 -17.00 -7.29
N VAL A 77 3.48 -17.19 -7.86
CA VAL A 77 3.94 -16.39 -8.99
C VAL A 77 3.43 -17.08 -10.24
N ILE A 78 2.48 -16.44 -10.94
CA ILE A 78 1.84 -16.96 -12.14
C ILE A 78 2.50 -16.27 -13.34
N GLN A 79 3.13 -17.07 -14.19
CA GLN A 79 3.77 -16.59 -15.42
C GLN A 79 2.76 -16.55 -16.58
N ALA A 80 3.07 -15.80 -17.63
CA ALA A 80 2.18 -15.67 -18.80
C ALA A 80 1.95 -16.98 -19.56
N ASP A 81 2.84 -17.96 -19.43
CA ASP A 81 2.68 -19.31 -19.99
C ASP A 81 1.79 -20.23 -19.14
N GLY A 82 1.30 -19.72 -18.00
CA GLY A 82 0.48 -20.47 -17.04
C GLY A 82 1.28 -21.30 -16.05
N SER A 83 2.61 -21.27 -16.09
CA SER A 83 3.41 -21.92 -15.04
C SER A 83 3.28 -21.17 -13.71
N VAL A 84 3.40 -21.92 -12.61
CA VAL A 84 3.24 -21.40 -11.25
C VAL A 84 4.46 -21.76 -10.43
N ILE A 85 5.05 -20.74 -9.80
CA ILE A 85 6.10 -20.89 -8.80
C ILE A 85 5.46 -20.72 -7.42
N GLU A 86 5.62 -21.72 -6.57
CA GLU A 86 5.09 -21.73 -5.21
C GLU A 86 6.11 -21.20 -4.22
N ILE A 87 5.71 -20.23 -3.40
CA ILE A 87 6.48 -19.75 -2.27
C ILE A 87 5.60 -19.91 -1.03
N ASN A 88 6.00 -20.80 -0.13
CA ASN A 88 5.30 -21.10 1.10
C ASN A 88 6.21 -20.72 2.28
N TYR A 89 5.72 -19.84 3.16
CA TYR A 89 6.46 -19.41 4.34
C TYR A 89 5.64 -19.63 5.61
N GLU A 90 6.20 -20.41 6.53
CA GLU A 90 5.52 -20.97 7.70
C GLU A 90 6.29 -20.69 8.98
N ASN A 91 6.60 -19.42 9.22
CA ASN A 91 7.22 -18.99 10.47
C ASN A 91 6.31 -18.07 11.27
N ALA A 92 5.54 -18.68 12.18
CA ALA A 92 4.62 -17.98 13.06
C ALA A 92 5.31 -17.07 14.09
N THR A 93 6.63 -17.25 14.35
CA THR A 93 7.37 -16.34 15.26
C THR A 93 7.74 -15.03 14.57
N GLU A 94 7.85 -15.03 13.24
CA GLU A 94 8.12 -13.82 12.46
C GLU A 94 6.82 -13.14 12.04
N ILE A 95 5.99 -13.85 11.25
CA ILE A 95 4.67 -13.35 10.82
C ILE A 95 3.62 -13.96 11.74
N GLN A 96 3.27 -13.20 12.79
CA GLN A 96 2.32 -13.62 13.82
C GLN A 96 0.88 -13.66 13.30
N ASP A 97 0.04 -14.42 14.01
CA ASP A 97 -1.37 -14.69 13.70
C ASP A 97 -2.22 -13.45 13.40
N ILE A 98 -1.90 -12.31 14.04
CA ILE A 98 -2.58 -11.02 13.84
C ILE A 98 -2.61 -10.58 12.37
N ASN A 99 -1.63 -11.02 11.57
CA ASN A 99 -1.50 -10.67 10.15
C ASN A 99 -2.41 -11.48 9.21
N TYR A 100 -2.98 -12.57 9.72
CA TYR A 100 -3.86 -13.46 8.96
C TYR A 100 -5.33 -13.18 9.24
N CYS A 101 -5.65 -12.18 10.06
CA CYS A 101 -7.00 -11.72 10.32
C CYS A 101 -7.22 -10.34 9.67
N ALA A 102 -8.32 -10.19 8.96
CA ALA A 102 -8.71 -8.89 8.42
C ALA A 102 -9.08 -7.93 9.55
N VAL A 103 -8.68 -6.66 9.43
CA VAL A 103 -9.10 -5.58 10.35
C VAL A 103 -10.37 -4.95 9.76
N THR A 104 -11.55 -5.44 10.18
CA THR A 104 -12.82 -5.23 9.43
C THR A 104 -13.38 -3.82 9.42
N THR A 105 -13.07 -2.98 10.39
CA THR A 105 -13.53 -1.59 10.38
C THR A 105 -13.10 -0.85 9.12
N LEU A 106 -12.04 -1.29 8.44
CA LEU A 106 -11.56 -0.76 7.16
C LEU A 106 -11.41 -1.83 6.05
N ALA A 107 -11.83 -3.07 6.29
CA ALA A 107 -11.59 -4.21 5.40
C ALA A 107 -10.11 -4.36 4.96
N LYS A 108 -9.15 -3.98 5.82
CA LYS A 108 -7.72 -4.04 5.48
C LYS A 108 -7.08 -5.33 5.96
N ASN A 109 -6.22 -5.89 5.12
CA ASN A 109 -5.37 -7.01 5.49
C ASN A 109 -4.00 -6.47 5.92
N PRO A 110 -3.49 -6.82 7.12
CA PRO A 110 -2.17 -6.36 7.56
C PRO A 110 -1.04 -6.91 6.69
N LEU A 111 -1.26 -8.09 6.07
CA LEU A 111 -0.27 -8.75 5.23
C LEU A 111 -0.49 -8.38 3.76
N ASN A 112 0.37 -7.51 3.21
CA ASN A 112 0.31 -7.06 1.82
C ASN A 112 1.50 -7.57 1.02
N ILE A 113 1.33 -7.65 -0.30
CA ILE A 113 2.38 -8.09 -1.24
C ILE A 113 2.57 -7.00 -2.29
N TYR A 114 3.82 -6.81 -2.70
CA TYR A 114 4.20 -5.85 -3.73
C TYR A 114 5.29 -6.49 -4.60
N PRO A 115 5.00 -6.86 -5.86
CA PRO A 115 6.02 -7.13 -6.86
C PRO A 115 6.97 -5.94 -6.93
N LEU A 116 8.27 -6.18 -6.79
CA LEU A 116 9.25 -5.10 -6.94
C LEU A 116 9.73 -5.06 -8.39
N PHE A 117 10.78 -5.81 -8.67
CA PHE A 117 11.36 -6.00 -10.00
C PHE A 117 12.10 -7.32 -10.04
N ASP A 118 12.46 -7.75 -11.24
CA ASP A 118 13.04 -9.07 -11.49
C ASP A 118 12.20 -10.14 -10.77
N GLN A 119 12.82 -10.90 -9.88
CA GLN A 119 12.20 -12.02 -9.16
C GLN A 119 11.91 -11.69 -7.69
N TYR A 120 11.84 -10.40 -7.34
CA TYR A 120 11.66 -9.94 -5.96
C TYR A 120 10.22 -9.58 -5.64
N ILE A 121 9.76 -9.99 -4.45
CA ILE A 121 8.44 -9.71 -3.89
C ILE A 121 8.65 -9.13 -2.49
N LEU A 122 8.15 -7.93 -2.23
CA LEU A 122 8.05 -7.40 -0.88
C LEU A 122 6.75 -7.87 -0.25
N VAL A 123 6.85 -8.44 0.95
CA VAL A 123 5.72 -8.75 1.81
C VAL A 123 5.78 -7.84 3.02
N THR A 124 4.75 -7.04 3.25
CA THR A 124 4.64 -6.17 4.44
C THR A 124 3.71 -6.80 5.45
N TYR A 125 4.05 -6.67 6.73
CA TYR A 125 3.31 -7.25 7.85
C TYR A 125 3.63 -6.47 9.13
N THR A 126 2.87 -6.73 10.19
CA THR A 126 3.10 -6.16 11.52
C THR A 126 3.63 -7.24 12.47
N HIS A 127 4.58 -6.88 13.31
CA HIS A 127 5.15 -7.74 14.35
C HIS A 127 5.02 -7.05 15.70
N ALA A 128 4.66 -7.81 16.73
CA ALA A 128 4.46 -7.30 18.08
C ALA A 128 5.27 -8.10 19.09
N THR A 129 5.91 -7.41 20.03
CA THR A 129 6.52 -8.07 21.20
C THR A 129 5.43 -8.58 22.16
N ASN A 130 4.26 -7.92 22.17
CA ASN A 130 3.07 -8.36 22.88
C ASN A 130 1.83 -8.16 21.99
N THR A 131 1.26 -9.25 21.46
CA THR A 131 0.09 -9.19 20.57
C THR A 131 -1.18 -8.65 21.25
N SER A 132 -1.24 -8.63 22.58
CA SER A 132 -2.35 -8.02 23.35
C SER A 132 -2.19 -6.51 23.55
N ASP A 133 -1.05 -5.93 23.20
CA ASP A 133 -0.74 -4.50 23.38
C ASP A 133 -0.36 -3.87 22.04
N THR A 134 -1.31 -3.12 21.46
CA THR A 134 -1.16 -2.48 20.15
C THR A 134 -0.05 -1.42 20.13
N SER A 135 0.40 -0.92 21.28
CA SER A 135 1.53 0.02 21.34
C SER A 135 2.88 -0.64 20.99
N THR A 136 2.94 -1.97 21.01
CA THR A 136 4.15 -2.75 20.68
C THR A 136 4.24 -3.16 19.21
N TYR A 137 3.26 -2.75 18.39
CA TYR A 137 3.13 -3.17 17.01
C TYR A 137 4.10 -2.37 16.12
N GLU A 138 4.97 -3.08 15.41
CA GLU A 138 5.98 -2.56 14.50
C GLU A 138 5.71 -3.11 13.10
N ASP A 139 5.65 -2.24 12.10
CA ASP A 139 5.57 -2.65 10.70
C ASP A 139 6.93 -3.13 10.21
N ARG A 140 6.92 -4.22 9.47
CA ARG A 140 8.08 -4.87 8.87
C ARG A 140 7.83 -5.22 7.42
N GLY A 141 8.93 -5.45 6.72
CA GLY A 141 8.95 -5.96 5.36
C GLY A 141 9.88 -7.14 5.23
N MET A 142 9.51 -8.11 4.40
CA MET A 142 10.40 -9.19 4.00
C MET A 142 10.42 -9.28 2.49
N VAL A 143 11.61 -9.28 1.92
CA VAL A 143 11.80 -9.41 0.47
C VAL A 143 12.11 -10.86 0.16
N PHE A 144 11.22 -11.50 -0.60
CA PHE A 144 11.39 -12.84 -1.12
C PHE A 144 11.93 -12.79 -2.54
N HIS A 145 12.75 -13.77 -2.90
CA HIS A 145 13.02 -14.14 -4.28
C HIS A 145 12.07 -15.27 -4.70
N TRP A 146 11.82 -15.46 -6.00
CA TRP A 146 10.90 -16.49 -6.51
C TRP A 146 11.24 -17.91 -6.07
N ASN A 147 12.51 -18.21 -5.83
CA ASN A 147 12.94 -19.51 -5.29
C ASN A 147 12.64 -19.69 -3.79
N GLY A 148 11.95 -18.76 -3.15
CA GLY A 148 11.60 -18.77 -1.72
C GLY A 148 12.69 -18.25 -0.77
N ALA A 149 13.85 -17.84 -1.29
CA ALA A 149 14.90 -17.27 -0.45
C ALA A 149 14.48 -15.89 0.10
N ILE A 150 14.78 -15.65 1.38
CA ILE A 150 14.62 -14.34 2.01
C ILE A 150 15.86 -13.51 1.73
N ILE A 151 15.68 -12.45 0.95
CA ILE A 151 16.75 -11.56 0.50
C ILE A 151 17.03 -10.47 1.52
N SER A 152 15.98 -9.93 2.15
CA SER A 152 16.11 -8.86 3.13
C SER A 152 14.95 -8.86 4.11
N LYS A 153 15.23 -8.50 5.35
CA LYS A 153 14.23 -8.11 6.36
C LYS A 153 14.38 -6.61 6.60
N LEU A 154 13.27 -5.90 6.59
CA LEU A 154 13.19 -4.45 6.65
C LEU A 154 12.36 -4.07 7.87
N GLU A 155 12.88 -3.18 8.69
CA GLU A 155 12.12 -2.56 9.77
C GLU A 155 11.55 -1.23 9.25
N PHE A 156 10.23 -1.06 9.37
CA PHE A 156 9.56 0.17 8.93
C PHE A 156 9.26 1.11 10.09
N GLY A 157 9.21 0.57 11.32
CA GLY A 157 8.93 1.30 12.54
C GLY A 157 7.50 1.09 13.04
N PRO A 158 7.06 1.86 14.04
CA PRO A 158 5.77 1.65 14.70
C PRO A 158 4.59 1.68 13.72
N SER A 159 3.70 0.70 13.86
CA SER A 159 2.45 0.66 13.10
C SER A 159 1.51 1.79 13.51
N TYR A 160 0.62 2.20 12.61
CA TYR A 160 -0.34 3.26 12.89
C TYR A 160 -1.39 2.85 13.93
N LEU A 161 -1.61 3.74 14.90
CA LEU A 161 -2.66 3.67 15.90
C LEU A 161 -3.57 4.91 15.75
N SER A 162 -4.86 4.69 15.51
CA SER A 162 -5.86 5.75 15.50
C SER A 162 -6.01 6.35 16.91
N PRO A 163 -6.48 7.61 17.04
CA PRO A 163 -6.78 8.19 18.35
C PRO A 163 -7.69 7.23 19.13
N SER A 164 -7.20 6.71 20.26
CA SER A 164 -7.79 5.63 21.11
C SER A 164 -7.21 4.21 20.96
N THR A 165 -5.92 4.05 20.63
CA THR A 165 -5.16 2.75 20.66
C THR A 165 -5.60 1.67 19.66
N ASN A 166 -6.59 1.97 18.82
CA ASN A 166 -7.05 1.05 17.79
C ASN A 166 -6.00 0.97 16.67
N TRP A 167 -5.54 -0.25 16.38
CA TRP A 167 -4.56 -0.51 15.33
C TRP A 167 -5.20 -0.57 13.94
N TYR A 168 -4.59 0.13 12.97
CA TYR A 168 -5.00 0.10 11.58
C TYR A 168 -3.78 0.06 10.66
N PRO A 169 -3.54 -1.03 9.92
CA PRO A 169 -2.48 -1.05 8.91
C PRO A 169 -2.81 -0.02 7.81
N ALA A 170 -1.87 0.87 7.53
CA ALA A 170 -2.11 2.04 6.70
C ALA A 170 -0.84 2.46 5.97
N GLU A 171 -0.36 1.57 5.10
CA GLU A 171 0.71 1.84 4.16
C GLU A 171 0.34 1.51 2.71
N PHE A 172 1.16 2.03 1.79
CA PHE A 172 1.26 1.52 0.42
C PHE A 172 2.69 1.73 -0.10
N ILE A 173 3.04 0.97 -1.13
CA ILE A 173 4.36 0.96 -1.76
C ILE A 173 4.25 1.45 -3.20
N VAL A 174 5.24 2.23 -3.64
CA VAL A 174 5.41 2.64 -5.04
C VAL A 174 6.82 2.31 -5.48
N ASN A 175 6.96 1.43 -6.46
CA ASN A 175 8.26 1.12 -7.05
C ASN A 175 8.85 2.32 -7.77
N ASN A 176 10.16 2.47 -7.74
CA ASN A 176 10.84 3.46 -8.55
C ASN A 176 10.74 3.09 -10.04
N ILE A 177 10.67 4.09 -10.93
CA ILE A 177 10.69 3.86 -12.38
C ILE A 177 11.99 3.21 -12.85
N THR A 178 13.10 3.47 -12.15
CA THR A 178 14.35 2.73 -12.28
C THR A 178 14.37 1.68 -11.18
N PRO A 179 14.03 0.40 -11.43
CA PRO A 179 13.68 -0.48 -10.33
C PRO A 179 14.83 -0.77 -9.35
N LYS A 180 16.08 -0.73 -9.82
CA LYS A 180 17.28 -0.82 -8.98
C LYS A 180 17.48 0.35 -8.01
N LYS A 181 16.74 1.46 -8.15
CA LYS A 181 16.65 2.53 -7.14
C LYS A 181 15.72 2.14 -5.97
N GLY A 182 15.05 0.99 -6.05
CA GLY A 182 14.20 0.46 -4.99
C GLY A 182 12.79 1.01 -5.03
N PHE A 183 12.24 1.39 -3.88
CA PHE A 183 10.83 1.76 -3.74
C PHE A 183 10.61 2.83 -2.67
N LEU A 184 9.45 3.48 -2.76
CA LEU A 184 8.92 4.39 -1.75
C LEU A 184 7.83 3.67 -0.95
N ARG A 185 7.90 3.79 0.38
CA ARG A 185 6.81 3.45 1.30
C ARG A 185 6.17 4.74 1.79
N LEU A 186 4.86 4.83 1.70
CA LEU A 186 4.08 5.82 2.45
C LEU A 186 3.31 5.10 3.55
N SER A 187 3.33 5.66 4.75
CA SER A 187 2.51 5.18 5.86
C SER A 187 1.94 6.34 6.66
N VAL A 188 0.79 6.12 7.30
CA VAL A 188 0.26 7.08 8.27
C VAL A 188 1.24 7.20 9.44
N ALA A 189 1.55 8.42 9.86
CA ALA A 189 2.50 8.63 10.95
C ALA A 189 1.83 8.30 12.30
N ASN A 190 2.53 7.53 13.15
CA ASN A 190 2.11 7.30 14.52
C ASN A 190 2.64 8.45 15.39
N GLY A 191 1.79 9.38 15.85
CA GLY A 191 2.24 10.55 16.62
C GLY A 191 1.36 11.79 16.52
N ASN A 192 1.89 12.92 16.99
CA ASN A 192 1.19 14.22 17.14
C ASN A 192 0.31 14.58 15.92
N LYS A 193 -0.85 15.20 16.21
CA LYS A 193 -1.89 15.65 15.25
C LYS A 193 -1.40 16.52 14.07
N THR A 194 -0.12 16.83 13.96
CA THR A 194 0.49 17.70 12.94
C THR A 194 1.13 16.93 11.79
N ASP A 195 1.48 15.65 12.00
CA ASP A 195 2.20 14.83 11.02
C ASP A 195 1.25 13.73 10.56
N TYR A 196 0.79 13.80 9.30
CA TYR A 196 -0.25 12.89 8.81
C TYR A 196 0.34 11.62 8.19
N PHE A 197 1.43 11.75 7.44
CA PHE A 197 2.09 10.60 6.83
C PHE A 197 3.61 10.74 6.83
N LYS A 198 4.27 9.59 6.84
CA LYS A 198 5.70 9.41 6.70
C LYS A 198 5.96 8.82 5.32
N TRP A 199 6.93 9.37 4.60
CA TRP A 199 7.50 8.71 3.44
C TRP A 199 8.86 8.13 3.81
N SER A 200 9.17 6.95 3.29
CA SER A 200 10.45 6.27 3.47
C SER A 200 10.92 5.69 2.14
N GLN A 201 12.12 6.03 1.70
CA GLN A 201 12.77 5.44 0.54
C GLN A 201 13.62 4.24 0.98
N TYR A 202 13.54 3.16 0.21
CA TYR A 202 14.38 1.98 0.34
C TYR A 202 15.12 1.77 -0.97
N ARG A 203 16.41 1.43 -0.89
CA ARG A 203 17.24 1.17 -2.07
C ARG A 203 17.58 -0.31 -2.19
N TYR A 204 17.80 -0.73 -3.43
CA TYR A 204 18.50 -1.98 -3.72
C TYR A 204 20.00 -1.71 -3.78
N ASN A 205 20.79 -2.50 -3.05
CA ASN A 205 22.23 -2.36 -2.94
C ASN A 205 22.94 -3.26 -3.95
N ASP A 206 24.18 -2.92 -4.31
CA ASP A 206 25.02 -3.76 -5.17
C ASP A 206 25.30 -5.15 -4.58
N SER A 207 25.14 -5.32 -3.27
CA SER A 207 25.20 -6.61 -2.57
C SER A 207 24.00 -7.53 -2.84
N GLY A 208 22.99 -7.07 -3.58
CA GLY A 208 21.78 -7.84 -3.86
C GLY A 208 20.72 -7.78 -2.76
N THR A 209 20.79 -6.80 -1.86
CA THR A 209 19.89 -6.66 -0.69
C THR A 209 19.21 -5.29 -0.67
N PHE A 210 18.09 -5.19 0.05
CA PHE A 210 17.37 -3.95 0.25
C PHE A 210 17.72 -3.33 1.60
N SER A 211 17.81 -2.00 1.64
CA SER A 211 18.03 -1.27 2.89
C SER A 211 17.30 0.06 2.90
N PHE A 212 17.00 0.55 4.10
CA PHE A 212 16.52 1.90 4.31
C PHE A 212 17.51 2.91 3.70
N LEU A 213 16.97 3.94 3.04
CA LEU A 213 17.74 5.03 2.47
C LEU A 213 17.51 6.32 3.25
N GLN A 214 16.25 6.78 3.31
CA GLN A 214 15.90 8.07 3.89
C GLN A 214 14.40 8.15 4.18
N SER A 215 13.99 8.95 5.16
CA SER A 215 12.59 9.23 5.43
C SER A 215 12.40 10.62 6.00
N ASP A 216 11.19 11.14 5.88
CA ASP A 216 10.73 12.32 6.62
C ASP A 216 9.20 12.26 6.77
N THR A 217 8.64 13.17 7.58
CA THR A 217 7.20 13.33 7.72
C THR A 217 6.71 14.53 6.92
N VAL A 218 5.50 14.39 6.36
CA VAL A 218 4.83 15.51 5.71
C VAL A 218 3.88 16.15 6.69
N ARG A 219 4.19 17.39 7.02
CA ARG A 219 3.40 18.25 7.90
C ARG A 219 2.37 18.98 7.06
N SER A 220 1.09 18.60 7.11
CA SER A 220 0.04 19.41 6.47
C SER A 220 -1.39 19.14 6.96
N LEU A 221 -1.94 20.17 7.62
CA LEU A 221 -3.33 20.67 7.71
C LEU A 221 -4.46 19.84 8.39
N GLN A 222 -4.82 20.35 9.58
CA GLN A 222 -6.05 20.40 10.40
C GLN A 222 -7.09 19.27 10.43
N ASP A 223 -7.44 18.58 9.32
CA ASP A 223 -8.53 17.58 9.35
C ASP A 223 -8.14 16.21 8.75
N PRO A 224 -7.97 15.17 9.59
CA PRO A 224 -7.64 13.81 9.15
C PRO A 224 -8.75 13.12 8.33
N THR A 225 -9.99 13.60 8.36
CA THR A 225 -11.11 12.91 7.69
C THR A 225 -11.16 13.14 6.18
N SER A 226 -10.52 14.21 5.70
CA SER A 226 -10.56 14.61 4.28
C SER A 226 -9.23 14.43 3.54
N PHE A 227 -8.17 14.01 4.25
CA PHE A 227 -6.84 13.88 3.68
C PHE A 227 -6.75 12.63 2.80
N GLN A 228 -6.43 12.83 1.52
CA GLN A 228 -6.25 11.76 0.54
C GLN A 228 -4.88 11.90 -0.10
N ILE A 229 -4.16 10.80 -0.32
CA ILE A 229 -2.82 10.83 -0.91
C ILE A 229 -2.60 9.68 -1.88
N THR A 230 -1.86 9.98 -2.94
CA THR A 230 -1.26 9.01 -3.83
C THR A 230 0.17 9.42 -4.17
N ALA A 231 0.97 8.47 -4.65
CA ALA A 231 2.33 8.73 -5.06
C ALA A 231 2.60 8.11 -6.44
N ILE A 232 3.43 8.79 -7.20
CA ILE A 232 3.77 8.45 -8.58
C ILE A 232 5.29 8.47 -8.70
N ALA A 233 5.90 7.47 -9.33
CA ALA A 233 7.32 7.51 -9.67
C ALA A 233 7.56 8.46 -10.85
N THR A 234 8.56 9.35 -10.74
CA THR A 234 8.86 10.36 -11.77
C THR A 234 10.03 9.92 -12.66
N LEU A 235 10.08 10.43 -13.90
CA LEU A 235 11.09 10.03 -14.90
C LEU A 235 12.54 10.31 -14.49
N ASP A 236 12.76 11.30 -13.61
CA ASP A 236 14.08 11.60 -13.02
C ASP A 236 14.50 10.59 -11.93
N GLY A 237 13.64 9.61 -11.63
CA GLY A 237 13.83 8.59 -10.61
C GLY A 237 13.49 9.06 -9.21
N GLY A 238 12.80 10.20 -9.05
CA GLY A 238 12.14 10.59 -7.82
C GLY A 238 10.70 10.07 -7.73
N TYR A 239 9.88 10.79 -6.96
CA TYR A 239 8.46 10.57 -6.80
C TYR A 239 7.71 11.90 -6.74
N ALA A 240 6.46 11.93 -7.19
CA ALA A 240 5.51 13.00 -6.93
C ALA A 240 4.47 12.50 -5.93
N LEU A 241 4.36 13.16 -4.78
CA LEU A 241 3.31 12.88 -3.79
C LEU A 241 2.19 13.87 -4.05
N ILE A 242 1.02 13.37 -4.43
CA ILE A 242 -0.16 14.21 -4.71
C ILE A 242 -1.14 13.97 -3.59
N TYR A 243 -1.58 15.05 -2.94
CA TYR A 243 -2.52 14.95 -1.85
C TYR A 243 -3.62 16.01 -1.95
N ALA A 244 -4.82 15.64 -1.53
CA ALA A 244 -5.96 16.52 -1.42
C ALA A 244 -6.23 16.81 0.06
N ASN A 245 -6.56 18.05 0.38
CA ASN A 245 -6.88 18.45 1.74
C ASN A 245 -8.01 19.49 1.77
N THR A 246 -8.85 19.41 2.79
CA THR A 246 -9.90 20.38 3.10
C THR A 246 -9.51 21.18 4.35
N ILE A 247 -9.58 22.50 4.25
CA ILE A 247 -9.40 23.40 5.39
C ILE A 247 -10.78 23.67 6.00
N ILE A 248 -11.15 22.94 7.06
CA ILE A 248 -12.36 23.27 7.83
C ILE A 248 -12.05 24.46 8.74
N ARG A 249 -12.41 25.66 8.29
CA ARG A 249 -12.37 26.86 9.14
C ARG A 249 -13.63 26.91 10.00
N THR A 250 -13.47 26.83 11.31
CA THR A 250 -14.50 27.35 12.21
C THR A 250 -14.54 28.87 12.00
N LEU A 251 -15.68 29.37 11.52
CA LEU A 251 -15.92 30.79 11.27
C LEU A 251 -15.98 31.55 12.61
N THR A 252 -14.83 31.77 13.24
CA THR A 252 -14.69 32.62 14.44
C THR A 252 -14.07 33.98 14.13
N SER A 253 -13.74 34.27 12.87
CA SER A 253 -13.12 35.54 12.48
C SER A 253 -14.15 36.64 12.22
N ASP A 254 -13.91 37.83 12.78
CA ASP A 254 -14.72 39.04 12.62
C ASP A 254 -14.77 39.59 11.17
N ASN A 255 -14.10 38.94 10.21
CA ASN A 255 -14.01 39.39 8.82
C ASN A 255 -14.54 38.34 7.82
N LYS A 256 -15.86 38.30 7.68
CA LYS A 256 -16.61 37.37 6.82
C LYS A 256 -16.24 37.46 5.32
N LEU A 257 -15.75 38.61 4.84
CA LEU A 257 -15.32 38.78 3.44
C LEU A 257 -13.99 38.08 3.15
N ALA A 258 -13.00 38.20 4.04
CA ALA A 258 -11.72 37.49 3.88
C ALA A 258 -11.91 35.97 3.93
N ALA A 259 -12.86 35.49 4.75
CA ALA A 259 -13.21 34.08 4.84
C ALA A 259 -13.88 33.53 3.56
N GLN A 260 -14.61 34.36 2.79
CA GLN A 260 -15.25 33.95 1.54
C GLN A 260 -14.28 33.72 0.37
N PHE A 261 -13.11 34.37 0.38
CA PHE A 261 -12.09 34.24 -0.67
C PHE A 261 -10.88 33.40 -0.24
N SER A 262 -10.90 32.84 0.97
CA SER A 262 -9.85 31.96 1.47
C SER A 262 -10.01 30.56 0.88
N GLU A 263 -8.88 29.89 0.62
CA GLU A 263 -8.86 28.48 0.23
C GLU A 263 -9.56 27.61 1.29
N ASN A 264 -10.53 26.81 0.84
CA ASN A 264 -11.32 25.89 1.64
C ASN A 264 -10.97 24.43 1.32
N ALA A 265 -10.48 24.15 0.11
CA ALA A 265 -9.96 22.84 -0.26
C ALA A 265 -8.92 22.98 -1.37
N GLY A 266 -7.98 22.06 -1.47
CA GLY A 266 -6.97 22.08 -2.53
C GLY A 266 -6.34 20.73 -2.81
N ILE A 267 -5.77 20.62 -4.00
CA ILE A 267 -4.89 19.54 -4.42
C ILE A 267 -3.48 20.11 -4.48
N TYR A 268 -2.56 19.43 -3.84
CA TYR A 268 -1.17 19.85 -3.68
C TYR A 268 -0.25 18.72 -4.15
N ALA A 269 0.96 19.10 -4.52
CA ALA A 269 2.00 18.16 -4.88
C ALA A 269 3.33 18.46 -4.15
N ILE A 270 4.08 17.39 -3.88
CA ILE A 270 5.45 17.43 -3.39
C ILE A 270 6.30 16.63 -4.37
N MET A 271 7.29 17.29 -5.00
CA MET A 271 8.28 16.60 -5.83
C MET A 271 9.41 16.08 -4.95
N LEU A 272 9.37 14.80 -4.62
CA LEU A 272 10.34 14.11 -3.77
C LEU A 272 11.46 13.52 -4.64
N GLY A 273 12.65 14.12 -4.61
CA GLY A 273 13.83 13.56 -5.28
C GLY A 273 14.28 12.20 -4.72
N TYR A 274 15.02 11.44 -5.52
CA TYR A 274 15.71 10.24 -5.03
C TYR A 274 16.74 10.61 -3.96
N ASN A 275 16.78 9.86 -2.86
CA ASN A 275 17.70 10.13 -1.74
C ASN A 275 17.54 11.55 -1.14
N GLN A 276 16.36 12.13 -1.26
CA GLN A 276 16.03 13.44 -0.69
C GLN A 276 15.98 13.31 0.84
N SER A 277 16.71 14.16 1.58
CA SER A 277 16.81 14.09 3.04
C SER A 277 15.56 14.60 3.78
N ASN A 278 14.94 15.66 3.26
CA ASN A 278 13.83 16.34 3.91
C ASN A 278 12.68 16.55 2.92
N THR A 279 11.46 16.57 3.42
CA THR A 279 10.23 16.83 2.66
C THR A 279 10.33 18.20 1.98
N PRO A 280 10.31 18.24 0.63
CA PRO A 280 10.28 19.50 -0.11
C PRO A 280 9.00 20.28 0.15
N GLN A 281 9.04 21.60 -0.10
CA GLN A 281 7.85 22.43 0.01
C GLN A 281 6.77 21.95 -0.96
N SER A 282 5.51 21.88 -0.49
CA SER A 282 4.38 21.59 -1.36
C SER A 282 4.02 22.80 -2.22
N PHE A 283 3.53 22.53 -3.42
CA PHE A 283 2.96 23.53 -4.31
C PHE A 283 1.53 23.15 -4.69
N ILE A 284 0.75 24.15 -5.05
CA ILE A 284 -0.67 24.02 -5.34
C ILE A 284 -0.86 23.56 -6.79
N LEU A 285 -1.61 22.48 -6.98
CA LEU A 285 -2.11 22.07 -8.29
C LEU A 285 -3.48 22.67 -8.58
N TYR A 286 -4.35 22.70 -7.57
CA TYR A 286 -5.71 23.19 -7.68
C TYR A 286 -6.24 23.68 -6.34
N GLN A 287 -7.10 24.70 -6.33
CA GLN A 287 -7.70 25.27 -5.13
C GLN A 287 -9.17 25.62 -5.35
N LEU A 288 -9.95 25.43 -4.30
CA LEU A 288 -11.38 25.73 -4.21
C LEU A 288 -11.61 26.69 -3.03
N THR A 289 -12.38 27.74 -3.30
CA THR A 289 -12.87 28.69 -2.29
C THR A 289 -14.29 28.38 -1.83
N THR A 290 -14.97 27.43 -2.47
CA THR A 290 -16.32 27.02 -2.08
C THR A 290 -16.31 26.40 -0.68
N PRO A 291 -17.14 26.89 0.26
CA PRO A 291 -17.21 26.32 1.60
C PRO A 291 -17.86 24.93 1.60
N ASN A 292 -17.63 24.16 2.67
CA ASN A 292 -18.25 22.84 2.90
C ASN A 292 -17.95 21.78 1.82
N ILE A 293 -16.79 21.87 1.17
CA ILE A 293 -16.28 20.80 0.31
C ILE A 293 -15.51 19.81 1.16
N THR A 294 -15.60 18.52 0.85
CA THR A 294 -14.79 17.47 1.49
C THR A 294 -14.30 16.51 0.43
N PHE A 295 -12.99 16.31 0.38
CA PHE A 295 -12.42 15.26 -0.46
C PHE A 295 -12.63 13.88 0.17
N THR A 296 -13.32 12.99 -0.55
CA THR A 296 -13.58 11.61 -0.11
C THR A 296 -12.67 10.59 -0.79
N GLY A 297 -11.93 10.99 -1.82
CA GLY A 297 -10.98 10.14 -2.54
C GLY A 297 -10.12 10.96 -3.50
N LEU A 298 -8.93 10.44 -3.77
CA LEU A 298 -8.00 10.96 -4.77
C LEU A 298 -7.45 9.75 -5.53
N TYR A 299 -7.68 9.71 -6.84
CA TYR A 299 -7.25 8.63 -7.70
C TYR A 299 -6.50 9.22 -8.88
N CYS A 300 -5.30 8.71 -9.15
CA CYS A 300 -4.53 9.09 -10.31
C CYS A 300 -4.35 7.88 -11.22
N SER A 301 -4.36 8.11 -12.52
CA SER A 301 -4.08 7.11 -13.55
C SER A 301 -3.08 7.63 -14.57
N VAL A 302 -2.43 6.73 -15.30
CA VAL A 302 -1.54 7.12 -16.40
C VAL A 302 -2.40 7.67 -17.54
N ASP A 303 -2.07 8.88 -17.99
CA ASP A 303 -2.65 9.47 -19.18
C ASP A 303 -1.77 9.13 -20.39
N PHE A 304 -2.25 8.18 -21.19
CA PHE A 304 -1.57 7.69 -22.40
C PHE A 304 -1.65 8.67 -23.57
N VAL A 305 -2.53 9.68 -23.52
CA VAL A 305 -2.70 10.67 -24.59
C VAL A 305 -1.68 11.80 -24.45
N PHE A 306 -1.41 12.24 -23.23
CA PHE A 306 -0.55 13.40 -22.96
C PHE A 306 0.83 13.06 -22.36
N ILE A 307 1.18 11.78 -22.23
CA ILE A 307 2.40 11.31 -21.53
C ILE A 307 2.47 11.94 -20.13
N GLY A 308 1.60 11.51 -19.24
CA GLY A 308 1.53 12.05 -17.88
C GLY A 308 0.64 11.22 -16.96
N HIS A 309 0.19 11.86 -15.88
CA HIS A 309 -0.82 11.30 -14.99
C HIS A 309 -2.02 12.24 -14.92
N SER A 310 -3.21 11.68 -14.93
CA SER A 310 -4.47 12.39 -14.67
C SER A 310 -4.97 12.03 -13.28
N CYS A 311 -5.20 13.07 -12.51
CA CYS A 311 -5.85 13.13 -11.21
C CYS A 311 -6.92 14.24 -11.34
#